data_AF-A0A2V6KNY5-F1
#
_entry.id   AF-A0A2V6KNY5-F1
#
_cell.length_a   1.000
_cell.length_b   1.000
_cell.length_c   1.000
_cell.angle_alpha   90.00
_cell.angle_beta   90.00
_cell.angle_gamma   90.00
#
_symmetry.space_group_name_H-M   'P 1'
#
loop_
_entity.id
_entity.type
_entity.pdbx_description
1 polymer ?
#
loop_
_entity_poly.entity_id
_entity_poly.type
_entity_poly.pdbx_seq_one_letter_code
_entity_poly.pdbx_strand_id
1 'polypeptide(L)'
;MTQAYGLLAEFSNHEELLRAAEKAHAAGFRKMDAFAPFPVDGLPEALGKKTRLPLIVPAFIPITFELTVLAAGLTAFFFSLGLSGLPRPHHPLFNVPEFERASQDRFFLCIETRDPNFHRDQTRAFLQSLNPLSIAEVPE
;
A
#
# COMPACT_ATOMS: atom_id res chain seq x y z
N MET A 1 4.96 -7.71 -58.90
CA MET A 1 5.35 -9.08 -58.48
C MET A 1 5.16 -9.16 -56.97
N THR A 2 4.29 -10.04 -56.50
CA THR A 2 3.96 -10.16 -55.07
C THR A 2 5.10 -10.91 -54.36
N GLN A 3 5.74 -10.29 -53.38
CA GLN A 3 6.80 -10.91 -52.60
C GLN A 3 6.15 -11.82 -51.54
N ALA A 4 6.49 -13.12 -51.53
CA ALA A 4 5.96 -14.06 -50.54
C ALA A 4 6.47 -13.72 -49.12
N TYR A 5 5.61 -13.81 -48.11
CA TYR A 5 5.95 -13.57 -46.70
C TYR A 5 6.83 -14.69 -46.11
N GLY A 6 6.61 -15.94 -46.53
CA GLY A 6 7.35 -17.11 -46.06
C GLY A 6 6.83 -18.40 -46.70
N LEU A 7 7.43 -19.53 -46.32
CA LEU A 7 7.00 -20.88 -46.69
C LEU A 7 6.47 -21.59 -45.44
N LEU A 8 5.37 -22.31 -45.58
CA LEU A 8 4.74 -23.08 -44.50
C LEU A 8 4.78 -24.58 -44.87
N ALA A 9 5.06 -25.43 -43.90
CA ALA A 9 5.02 -26.88 -44.05
C ALA A 9 4.03 -27.48 -43.04
N GLU A 10 3.21 -28.42 -43.50
CA GLU A 10 2.28 -29.19 -42.67
C GLU A 10 2.94 -30.51 -42.25
N PHE A 11 2.74 -30.91 -41.00
CA PHE A 11 3.24 -32.17 -40.43
C PHE A 11 2.09 -32.94 -39.80
N SER A 12 2.14 -34.27 -39.89
CA SER A 12 1.04 -35.13 -39.38
C SER A 12 1.10 -35.34 -37.86
N ASN A 13 2.26 -35.14 -37.24
CA ASN A 13 2.46 -35.32 -35.81
C ASN A 13 3.43 -34.28 -35.22
N HIS A 14 3.40 -34.11 -33.89
CA HIS A 14 4.24 -33.13 -33.19
C HIS A 14 5.74 -33.48 -33.18
N GLU A 15 6.08 -34.78 -33.24
CA GLU A 15 7.47 -35.26 -33.29
C GLU A 15 8.18 -34.84 -34.58
N GLU A 16 7.49 -34.93 -35.72
CA GLU A 16 7.99 -34.48 -37.02
C GLU A 16 8.20 -32.97 -37.04
N LEU A 17 7.24 -32.21 -36.49
CA LEU A 17 7.36 -30.76 -36.34
C LEU A 17 8.57 -30.38 -35.49
N LEU A 18 8.77 -31.06 -34.35
CA LEU A 18 9.91 -30.79 -33.44
C LEU A 18 11.25 -31.06 -34.15
N ARG A 19 11.39 -32.23 -34.78
CA ARG A 19 12.60 -32.59 -35.54
C ARG A 19 12.86 -31.63 -36.71
N ALA A 20 11.81 -31.17 -37.37
CA ALA A 20 11.92 -30.19 -38.45
C ALA A 20 12.38 -28.82 -37.93
N ALA A 21 11.85 -28.38 -36.78
CA ALA A 21 12.27 -27.15 -36.12
C ALA A 21 13.75 -27.21 -35.68
N GLU A 22 14.18 -28.32 -35.06
CA GLU A 22 15.59 -28.54 -34.68
C GLU A 22 16.52 -28.50 -35.90
N LYS A 23 16.16 -29.19 -36.99
CA LYS A 23 16.94 -29.18 -38.24
C LYS A 23 17.00 -27.78 -38.86
N ALA A 24 15.89 -27.06 -38.89
CA ALA A 24 15.85 -25.68 -39.37
C ALA A 24 16.72 -24.78 -38.48
N HIS A 25 16.71 -24.99 -37.17
CA HIS A 25 17.55 -24.25 -36.24
C HIS A 25 19.04 -24.59 -36.44
N ALA A 26 19.40 -25.85 -36.63
CA ALA A 26 20.76 -26.27 -36.95
C ALA A 26 21.24 -25.68 -38.29
N ALA A 27 20.34 -25.52 -39.27
CA ALA A 27 20.63 -24.89 -40.55
C ALA A 27 20.75 -23.35 -40.48
N GLY A 28 20.59 -22.74 -39.31
CA GLY A 28 20.80 -21.30 -39.09
C GLY A 28 19.54 -20.43 -39.22
N PHE A 29 18.37 -21.01 -39.48
CA PHE A 29 17.13 -20.26 -39.44
C PHE A 29 16.83 -19.82 -38.00
N ARG A 30 16.45 -18.55 -37.78
CA ARG A 30 16.18 -17.97 -36.44
C ARG A 30 14.86 -17.22 -36.35
N LYS A 31 14.32 -16.78 -37.50
CA LYS A 31 13.00 -16.17 -37.62
C LYS A 31 12.01 -17.23 -38.07
N MET A 32 11.60 -18.07 -37.13
CA MET A 32 10.63 -19.14 -37.35
C MET A 32 9.63 -19.17 -36.20
N ASP A 33 8.41 -19.55 -36.52
CA ASP A 33 7.31 -19.78 -35.60
C ASP A 33 6.65 -21.11 -35.97
N ALA A 34 6.15 -21.83 -34.96
CA ALA A 34 5.42 -23.07 -35.14
C ALA A 34 4.07 -22.96 -34.44
N PHE A 35 3.04 -23.55 -35.06
CA PHE A 35 1.67 -23.55 -34.54
C PHE A 35 1.26 -24.99 -34.25
N ALA A 36 0.80 -25.25 -33.04
CA ALA A 36 0.32 -26.55 -32.60
C ALA A 36 -1.00 -26.38 -31.83
N PRO A 37 -1.96 -27.33 -31.94
CA PRO A 37 -3.24 -27.24 -31.26
C PRO A 37 -3.14 -27.43 -29.74
N PHE A 38 -1.99 -27.91 -29.24
CA PHE A 38 -1.68 -28.09 -27.82
C PHE A 38 -0.19 -27.78 -27.56
N PRO A 39 0.21 -27.55 -26.29
CA PRO A 39 1.61 -27.34 -25.93
C PRO A 39 2.46 -28.58 -26.25
N VAL A 40 3.54 -28.38 -27.01
CA VAL A 40 4.51 -29.43 -27.34
C VAL A 40 5.78 -29.13 -26.54
N ASP A 41 6.17 -30.08 -25.68
CA ASP A 41 7.39 -29.97 -24.88
C ASP A 41 8.63 -29.89 -25.78
N GLY A 42 9.59 -29.02 -25.45
CA GLY A 42 10.82 -28.84 -26.23
C GLY A 42 10.69 -27.97 -27.49
N LEU A 43 9.48 -27.65 -27.94
CA LEU A 43 9.26 -26.83 -29.14
C LEU A 43 9.79 -25.39 -28.99
N PRO A 44 9.59 -24.68 -27.86
CA PRO A 44 10.19 -23.36 -27.66
C PRO A 44 11.73 -23.37 -27.76
N GLU A 45 12.35 -24.42 -27.22
CA GLU A 45 13.80 -24.64 -27.25
C GLU A 45 14.29 -24.92 -28.68
N ALA A 46 13.57 -25.77 -29.43
CA ALA A 46 13.86 -26.04 -30.84
C ALA A 46 13.74 -24.79 -31.72
N LEU A 47 12.79 -23.90 -31.40
CA LEU A 47 12.64 -22.59 -32.05
C LEU A 47 13.65 -21.54 -31.54
N GLY A 48 14.41 -21.85 -30.47
CA GLY A 48 15.36 -20.93 -29.83
C GLY A 48 14.70 -19.76 -29.08
N LYS A 49 13.44 -19.88 -28.68
CA LYS A 49 12.70 -18.84 -27.95
C LYS A 49 13.10 -18.86 -26.47
N LYS A 50 13.49 -17.70 -25.93
CA LYS A 50 13.80 -17.52 -24.51
C LYS A 50 12.93 -16.40 -23.94
N THR A 51 12.19 -16.72 -22.89
CA THR A 51 11.29 -15.77 -22.21
C THR A 51 12.00 -15.12 -21.02
N ARG A 52 11.90 -13.79 -20.89
CA ARG A 52 12.49 -13.04 -19.75
C ARG A 52 11.58 -12.93 -18.53
N LEU A 53 10.32 -13.36 -18.63
CA LEU A 53 9.33 -13.30 -17.54
C LEU A 53 9.84 -13.88 -16.20
N PRO A 54 10.57 -15.01 -16.15
CA PRO A 54 11.08 -15.55 -14.89
C PRO A 54 12.06 -14.63 -14.16
N LEU A 55 12.72 -13.70 -14.87
CA LEU A 55 13.62 -12.72 -14.28
C LEU A 55 12.89 -11.45 -13.83
N ILE A 56 11.81 -11.09 -14.55
CA ILE A 56 11.08 -9.84 -14.32
C ILE A 56 10.16 -9.97 -13.11
N VAL A 57 9.41 -11.08 -12.98
CA VAL A 57 8.40 -11.24 -11.92
C VAL A 57 9.01 -11.12 -10.51
N PRO A 58 10.13 -11.78 -10.17
CA PRO A 58 10.73 -11.66 -8.85
C PRO A 58 11.28 -10.25 -8.56
N ALA A 59 11.68 -9.49 -9.57
CA ALA A 59 12.22 -8.15 -9.40
C ALA A 59 11.17 -7.13 -8.92
N PHE A 60 9.88 -7.38 -9.16
CA PHE A 60 8.80 -6.52 -8.68
C PHE A 60 8.40 -6.76 -7.22
N ILE A 61 8.78 -7.91 -6.64
CA ILE A 61 8.39 -8.26 -5.27
C ILE A 61 8.96 -7.26 -4.24
N PRO A 62 10.27 -6.92 -4.25
CA PRO A 62 10.80 -5.96 -3.27
C PRO A 62 10.18 -4.57 -3.41
N ILE A 63 9.96 -4.11 -4.65
CA ILE A 63 9.43 -2.78 -4.93
C ILE A 63 7.99 -2.66 -4.40
N THR A 64 7.15 -3.65 -4.71
CA THR A 64 5.74 -3.65 -4.28
C THR A 64 5.60 -3.81 -2.77
N PHE A 65 6.45 -4.63 -2.14
CA PHE A 65 6.51 -4.78 -0.69
C PHE A 65 6.82 -3.44 -0.01
N GLU A 66 7.92 -2.79 -0.39
CA GLU A 66 8.35 -1.51 0.21
C GLU A 66 7.29 -0.42 0.05
N LEU A 67 6.71 -0.29 -1.15
CA LEU A 67 5.66 0.70 -1.38
C LEU A 67 4.40 0.44 -0.54
N THR A 68 4.05 -0.83 -0.33
CA THR A 68 2.89 -1.20 0.51
C THR A 68 3.15 -0.87 1.98
N VAL A 69 4.34 -1.24 2.49
CA VAL A 69 4.71 -0.98 3.89
C VAL A 69 4.84 0.53 4.14
N LEU A 70 5.47 1.27 3.24
CA LEU A 70 5.60 2.72 3.29
C LEU A 70 4.22 3.40 3.29
N ALA A 71 3.34 3.02 2.35
CA ALA A 71 2.01 3.60 2.24
C ALA A 71 1.16 3.30 3.48
N ALA A 72 1.24 2.07 4.02
CA ALA A 72 0.54 1.69 5.24
C ALA A 72 1.04 2.50 6.46
N GLY A 73 2.35 2.64 6.62
CA GLY A 73 2.95 3.41 7.72
C GLY A 73 2.58 4.89 7.69
N LEU A 74 2.68 5.52 6.51
CA LEU A 74 2.29 6.92 6.33
C LEU A 74 0.79 7.11 6.57
N THR A 75 -0.05 6.23 6.00
CA THR A 75 -1.50 6.30 6.19
C THR A 75 -1.86 6.15 7.67
N ALA A 76 -1.31 5.16 8.37
CA ALA A 76 -1.56 4.96 9.80
C ALA A 76 -1.13 6.19 10.63
N PHE A 77 0.05 6.76 10.35
CA PHE A 77 0.54 7.96 11.03
C PHE A 77 -0.40 9.16 10.83
N PHE A 78 -0.71 9.52 9.58
CA PHE A 78 -1.56 10.69 9.30
C PHE A 78 -3.01 10.46 9.73
N PHE A 79 -3.53 9.25 9.57
CA PHE A 79 -4.87 8.90 10.01
C PHE A 79 -5.01 8.95 11.52
N SER A 80 -4.00 8.45 12.26
CA SER A 80 -3.96 8.55 13.73
C SER A 80 -3.95 9.99 14.20
N LEU A 81 -3.17 10.87 13.55
CA LEU A 81 -3.16 12.30 13.87
C LEU A 81 -4.52 12.94 13.60
N GLY A 82 -5.11 12.68 12.43
CA GLY A 82 -6.43 13.20 12.05
C GLY A 82 -7.54 12.76 13.01
N LEU A 83 -7.59 11.48 13.37
CA LEU A 83 -8.57 10.97 14.34
C LEU A 83 -8.36 11.50 15.76
N SER A 84 -7.10 11.75 16.15
CA SER A 84 -6.78 12.37 17.44
C SER A 84 -7.04 13.88 17.45
N GLY A 85 -7.48 14.46 16.32
CA GLY A 85 -7.68 15.89 16.16
C GLY A 85 -6.38 16.71 16.17
N LEU A 86 -5.25 16.07 15.88
CA LEU A 86 -3.95 16.72 15.73
C LEU A 86 -3.72 17.07 14.26
N PRO A 87 -3.04 18.19 13.93
CA PRO A 87 -2.34 19.09 14.83
C PRO A 87 -3.24 20.19 15.42
N ARG A 88 -3.25 20.32 16.75
CA ARG A 88 -3.89 21.42 17.48
C ARG A 88 -2.83 22.19 18.29
N PRO A 89 -2.11 23.14 17.65
CA PRO A 89 -1.04 23.87 18.33
C PRO A 89 -1.55 24.78 19.46
N HIS A 90 -2.79 25.26 19.37
CA HIS A 90 -3.40 26.09 20.40
C HIS A 90 -4.69 25.44 20.88
N HIS A 91 -4.73 25.11 22.17
CA HIS A 91 -5.92 24.65 22.87
C HIS A 91 -6.15 25.59 24.07
N PRO A 92 -7.39 26.08 24.34
CA PRO A 92 -7.66 27.07 25.40
C PRO A 92 -7.16 26.66 26.80
N LEU A 93 -7.09 25.35 27.07
CA LEU A 93 -6.54 24.79 28.32
C LEU A 93 -5.08 25.19 28.58
N PHE A 94 -4.29 25.47 27.55
CA PHE A 94 -2.89 25.90 27.72
C PHE A 94 -2.76 27.31 28.30
N ASN A 95 -3.83 28.11 28.32
CA ASN A 95 -3.82 29.44 28.94
C ASN A 95 -3.97 29.41 30.48
N VAL A 96 -4.22 28.23 31.07
CA VAL A 96 -4.35 28.05 32.52
C VAL A 96 -2.97 27.70 33.09
N PRO A 97 -2.35 28.54 33.95
CA PRO A 97 -0.99 28.32 34.43
C PRO A 97 -0.83 27.00 35.22
N GLU A 98 -1.88 26.52 35.86
CA GLU A 98 -1.88 25.22 36.54
C GLU A 98 -1.78 24.04 35.56
N PHE A 99 -2.18 24.21 34.29
CA PHE A 99 -2.28 23.12 33.31
C PHE A 99 -0.92 22.58 32.84
N GLU A 100 0.18 23.31 33.03
CA GLU A 100 1.54 22.76 32.77
C GLU A 100 1.78 21.47 33.55
N ARG A 101 1.20 21.36 34.75
CA ARG A 101 1.31 20.19 35.62
C ARG A 101 0.54 18.97 35.11
N ALA A 102 -0.31 19.13 34.09
CA ALA A 102 -1.09 18.04 33.49
C ALA A 102 -0.21 16.97 32.84
N SER A 103 0.98 17.37 32.38
CA SER A 103 1.99 16.46 31.82
C SER A 103 3.04 16.01 32.84
N GLN A 104 3.01 16.53 34.06
CA GLN A 104 4.01 16.29 35.10
C GLN A 104 3.47 15.40 36.22
N ASP A 105 2.55 15.93 37.03
CA ASP A 105 2.17 15.33 38.32
C ASP A 105 0.71 15.54 38.74
N ARG A 106 -0.12 16.22 37.94
CA ARG A 106 -1.53 16.53 38.27
C ARG A 106 -2.50 16.00 37.22
N PHE A 107 -3.69 15.63 37.68
CA PHE A 107 -4.80 15.19 36.85
C PHE A 107 -5.86 16.30 36.80
N PHE A 108 -6.39 16.57 35.61
CA PHE A 108 -7.36 17.63 35.36
C PHE A 108 -8.64 17.06 34.75
N LEU A 109 -9.77 17.57 35.20
CA LEU A 109 -11.08 17.34 34.59
C LEU A 109 -11.57 18.67 34.03
N CYS A 110 -11.78 18.73 32.71
CA CYS A 110 -12.40 19.87 32.05
C CYS A 110 -13.81 19.49 31.61
N ILE A 111 -14.77 20.36 31.90
CA ILE A 111 -16.13 20.27 31.36
C ILE A 111 -16.28 21.45 30.40
N GLU A 112 -16.48 21.15 29.11
CA GLU A 112 -16.59 22.18 28.08
C GLU A 112 -17.89 22.98 28.23
N THR A 113 -17.83 24.28 27.95
CA THR A 113 -18.99 25.19 27.96
C THR A 113 -20.02 24.86 26.89
N ARG A 114 -19.65 24.04 25.90
CA ARG A 114 -20.51 23.59 24.79
C ARG A 114 -21.43 22.43 25.18
N ASP A 115 -21.26 21.83 26.35
CA ASP A 115 -22.13 20.74 26.81
C ASP A 115 -23.54 21.26 27.13
N PRO A 116 -24.62 20.58 26.69
CA PRO A 116 -26.00 21.02 26.94
C PRO A 116 -26.37 21.16 28.42
N ASN A 117 -25.70 20.42 29.31
CA ASN A 117 -25.93 20.45 30.75
C ASN A 117 -24.99 21.43 31.48
N PHE A 118 -24.15 22.17 30.75
CA PHE A 118 -23.23 23.09 31.38
C PHE A 118 -23.95 24.35 31.89
N HIS A 119 -23.96 24.52 33.21
CA HIS A 119 -24.41 25.73 33.87
C HIS A 119 -23.33 26.21 34.83
N ARG A 120 -22.77 27.41 34.61
CA ARG A 120 -21.59 27.94 35.35
C ARG A 120 -21.66 27.72 36.86
N ASP A 121 -22.76 28.14 37.50
CA ASP A 121 -22.88 28.09 38.95
C ASP A 121 -23.11 26.66 39.47
N GLN A 122 -23.93 25.87 38.76
CA GLN A 122 -24.23 24.49 39.16
C GLN A 122 -23.05 23.56 38.94
N THR A 123 -22.37 23.67 37.80
CA THR A 123 -21.16 22.89 37.48
C THR A 123 -20.02 23.24 38.43
N ARG A 124 -19.87 24.52 38.82
CA ARG A 124 -18.88 24.92 39.83
C ARG A 124 -19.19 24.32 41.20
N ALA A 125 -20.44 24.39 41.65
CA ALA A 125 -20.88 23.78 42.90
C ALA A 125 -20.71 22.24 42.89
N PHE A 126 -21.01 21.61 41.75
CA PHE A 126 -20.79 20.18 41.54
C PHE A 126 -19.31 19.81 41.61
N LEU A 127 -18.43 20.52 40.90
CA LEU A 127 -16.99 20.30 40.97
C LEU A 127 -16.45 20.53 42.38
N GLN A 128 -16.94 21.54 43.11
CA GLN A 128 -16.58 21.75 44.52
C GLN A 128 -16.97 20.57 45.41
N SER A 129 -18.12 19.95 45.17
CA SER A 129 -18.59 18.79 45.94
C SER A 129 -17.69 17.55 45.79
N LEU A 130 -16.91 17.46 44.70
CA LEU A 130 -15.98 16.36 44.42
C LEU A 130 -14.61 16.55 45.09
N ASN A 131 -14.45 17.58 45.91
CA ASN A 131 -13.26 17.86 46.71
C ASN A 131 -11.94 18.08 45.90
N PRO A 132 -11.93 18.97 44.88
CA PRO A 132 -10.76 19.23 44.04
C PRO A 132 -9.69 20.04 44.79
N LEU A 133 -8.46 19.99 44.29
CA LEU A 133 -7.34 20.78 44.83
C LEU A 133 -7.42 22.27 44.47
N SER A 134 -7.87 22.58 43.25
CA SER A 134 -8.13 23.94 42.78
C SER A 134 -9.17 23.93 41.66
N ILE A 135 -9.89 25.03 41.49
CA ILE A 135 -10.85 25.23 40.40
C ILE A 135 -10.45 26.51 39.67
N ALA A 136 -10.04 26.37 38.42
CA ALA A 136 -9.71 27.49 37.53
C ALA A 136 -10.76 27.60 36.42
N GLU A 137 -11.09 28.82 36.02
CA GLU A 137 -11.89 29.07 34.81
C GLU A 137 -10.95 29.14 33.61
N VAL A 138 -11.26 28.38 32.56
CA VAL A 138 -10.48 28.37 31.32
C VAL A 138 -10.95 29.56 30.47
N PRO A 139 -10.09 30.54 30.15
CA PRO A 139 -10.43 31.61 29.22
C PRO A 139 -10.56 31.05 27.79
N GLU A 140 -11.49 31.60 27.00
CA GLU A 140 -11.64 31.21 25.58
C GLU A 140 -10.40 31.53 24.73
#